data_AF-A0A536HQ40-F1
#
_entry.id   AF-A0A536HQ40-F1
#
_cell.length_a   1.000
_cell.length_b   1.000
_cell.length_c   1.000
_cell.angle_alpha   90.00
_cell.angle_beta   90.00
_cell.angle_gamma   90.00
#
_symmetry.space_group_name_H-M   'P 1'
#
loop_
_entity.id
_entity.type
_entity.pdbx_description
1 polymer ?
#
loop_
_entity_poly.entity_id
_entity_poly.type
_entity_poly.pdbx_seq_one_letter_code
_entity_poly.pdbx_strand_id
1 'polypeptide(L)'
;MSFTREAVEALSGLHGEPEWLRARRLESFALFERMALPDTKRDKDWRQVDLTGLNLDSFEAFQPPDGRPAMVPMPQMAGVLAQRGTAEGTAEIDPSLTARGVIFCPLGKAAREVPELVQSHLFSGVRPERDKLAALPGALFS
;
A
#
# COMPACT_ATOMS: atom_id res chain seq x y z
N MET A 1 13.70 -13.88 6.58
CA MET A 1 12.66 -12.83 6.48
C MET A 1 12.21 -12.77 5.04
N SER A 2 10.91 -12.77 4.78
CA SER A 2 10.35 -12.59 3.43
C SER A 2 10.40 -11.13 2.97
N PHE A 3 10.28 -10.19 3.91
CA PHE A 3 10.43 -8.76 3.67
C PHE A 3 11.91 -8.44 3.44
N THR A 4 12.30 -8.30 2.17
CA THR A 4 13.66 -7.91 1.77
C THR A 4 13.63 -6.74 0.81
N ARG A 5 14.78 -6.09 0.62
CA ARG A 5 14.93 -5.04 -0.38
C ARG A 5 14.57 -5.55 -1.78
N GLU A 6 14.99 -6.76 -2.12
CA GLU A 6 14.70 -7.41 -3.40
C GLU A 6 13.20 -7.63 -3.59
N ALA A 7 12.46 -7.97 -2.51
CA ALA A 7 11.01 -8.09 -2.57
C ALA A 7 10.33 -6.75 -2.86
N VAL A 8 10.81 -5.65 -2.28
CA VAL A 8 10.32 -4.29 -2.56
C VAL A 8 10.59 -3.91 -4.03
N GLU A 9 11.78 -4.21 -4.53
CA GLU A 9 12.14 -3.95 -5.93
C GLU A 9 11.33 -4.81 -6.92
N ALA A 10 11.11 -6.09 -6.58
CA ALA A 10 10.28 -6.99 -7.37
C ALA A 10 8.82 -6.51 -7.44
N LEU A 11 8.27 -6.05 -6.32
CA LEU A 11 6.92 -5.47 -6.27
C LEU A 11 6.83 -4.21 -7.14
N SER A 12 7.81 -3.30 -7.02
CA SER A 12 7.83 -2.07 -7.82
C SER A 12 7.95 -2.36 -9.32
N GLY A 13 8.75 -3.36 -9.69
CA GLY A 13 8.88 -3.85 -11.07
C GLY A 13 7.59 -4.47 -11.61
N LEU A 14 6.85 -5.22 -10.78
CA LEU A 14 5.59 -5.88 -11.16
C LEU A 14 4.55 -4.87 -11.66
N HIS A 15 4.48 -3.68 -11.06
CA HIS A 15 3.50 -2.64 -11.39
C HIS A 15 4.02 -1.58 -12.36
N GLY A 16 5.24 -1.71 -12.89
CA GLY A 16 5.83 -0.71 -13.79
C GLY A 16 5.81 0.70 -13.18
N GLU A 17 6.15 0.80 -11.90
CA GLU A 17 6.01 2.03 -11.14
C GLU A 17 6.98 3.13 -11.59
N PRO A 18 6.61 4.41 -11.38
CA PRO A 18 7.53 5.51 -11.62
C PRO A 18 8.67 5.50 -10.59
N GLU A 19 9.85 6.00 -11.00
CA GLU A 19 11.07 5.94 -10.18
C GLU A 19 10.92 6.62 -8.81
N TRP A 20 10.15 7.72 -8.73
CA TRP A 20 9.90 8.40 -7.47
C TRP A 20 9.19 7.50 -6.44
N LEU A 21 8.30 6.62 -6.91
CA LEU A 21 7.55 5.74 -6.04
C LEU A 21 8.43 4.59 -5.56
N ARG A 22 9.24 4.02 -6.46
CA ARG A 22 10.26 3.03 -6.10
C ARG A 22 11.21 3.57 -5.03
N ALA A 23 11.74 4.78 -5.21
CA ALA A 23 12.64 5.40 -4.24
C ALA A 23 11.97 5.55 -2.86
N ARG A 24 10.71 5.96 -2.82
CA ARG A 24 9.94 6.11 -1.58
C ARG A 24 9.68 4.79 -0.87
N ARG A 25 9.42 3.72 -1.63
CA ARG A 25 9.28 2.36 -1.06
C ARG A 25 10.58 1.89 -0.40
N LEU A 26 11.71 2.11 -1.08
CA LEU A 26 13.03 1.75 -0.55
C LEU A 26 13.38 2.55 0.72
N GLU A 27 13.05 3.84 0.76
CA GLU A 27 13.21 4.66 1.97
C GLU A 27 12.36 4.12 3.13
N SER A 28 11.10 3.79 2.86
CA SER A 28 10.19 3.20 3.85
C SER A 28 10.65 1.81 4.32
N PHE A 29 11.28 1.04 3.44
CA PHE A 29 11.87 -0.24 3.81
C PHE A 29 13.09 -0.06 4.71
N ALA A 30 13.97 0.91 4.39
CA ALA A 30 15.09 1.26 5.25
C ALA A 30 14.64 1.80 6.63
N LEU A 31 13.47 2.44 6.70
CA LEU A 31 12.77 2.78 7.95
C LEU A 31 12.39 1.51 8.72
N PHE A 32 11.71 0.60 8.04
CA PHE A 32 11.24 -0.65 8.63
C PHE A 32 12.39 -1.48 9.21
N GLU A 33 13.50 -1.61 8.50
CA GLU A 33 14.66 -2.41 8.95
C GLU A 33 15.29 -1.85 10.23
N ARG A 34 15.40 -0.52 10.35
CA ARG A 34 16.03 0.13 11.52
C ARG A 34 15.13 0.21 12.75
N MET A 35 13.82 0.10 12.58
CA MET A 35 12.86 0.24 13.68
C MET A 35 12.65 -1.08 14.43
N ALA A 36 12.52 -1.00 15.75
CA ALA A 36 11.97 -2.07 16.56
C ALA A 36 10.44 -2.08 16.45
N LEU A 37 9.81 -3.21 16.78
CA LEU A 37 8.36 -3.22 17.01
C LEU A 37 8.00 -2.26 18.15
N PRO A 38 6.82 -1.62 18.09
CA PRO A 38 6.36 -0.75 19.16
C PRO A 38 6.31 -1.47 20.51
N ASP A 39 6.70 -0.78 21.57
CA ASP A 39 6.59 -1.28 22.93
C ASP A 39 5.19 -0.94 23.47
N THR A 40 4.34 -1.96 23.61
CA THR A 40 2.94 -1.80 24.05
C THR A 40 2.81 -1.26 25.47
N LYS A 41 3.86 -1.24 26.29
CA LYS A 41 3.84 -0.64 27.63
C LYS A 41 4.23 0.84 27.60
N ARG A 42 5.18 1.20 26.73
CA ARG A 42 5.77 2.54 26.68
C ARG A 42 5.07 3.44 25.67
N ASP A 43 4.74 2.92 24.49
CA ASP A 43 4.16 3.68 23.39
C ASP A 43 2.66 3.85 23.58
N LYS A 44 2.22 5.10 23.76
CA LYS A 44 0.81 5.43 24.07
C LYS A 44 -0.17 4.90 23.04
N ASP A 45 0.20 4.97 21.76
CA ASP A 45 -0.63 4.54 20.64
C ASP A 45 -0.82 3.02 20.59
N TRP A 46 0.01 2.26 21.31
CA TRP A 46 0.05 0.80 21.30
C TRP A 46 -0.41 0.15 22.61
N ARG A 47 -0.81 0.94 23.62
CA ARG A 47 -1.19 0.43 24.96
C ARG A 47 -2.36 -0.55 25.00
N GLN A 48 -3.24 -0.47 24.01
CA GLN A 48 -4.44 -1.31 23.92
C GLN A 48 -4.26 -2.48 22.93
N VAL A 49 -3.06 -2.66 22.39
CA VAL A 49 -2.77 -3.68 21.37
C VAL A 49 -1.87 -4.75 21.98
N ASP A 50 -2.18 -6.02 21.73
CA ASP A 50 -1.29 -7.15 22.03
C ASP A 50 -0.52 -7.56 20.78
N LEU A 51 0.81 -7.49 20.85
CA LEU A 51 1.72 -7.87 19.77
C LEU A 51 2.46 -9.19 20.05
N THR A 52 2.16 -9.89 21.15
CA THR A 52 2.92 -11.06 21.62
C THR A 52 2.94 -12.22 20.60
N GLY A 53 1.90 -12.35 19.78
CA GLY A 53 1.81 -13.36 18.72
C GLY A 53 2.28 -12.91 17.33
N LEU A 54 2.71 -11.65 17.17
CA LEU A 54 3.08 -11.12 15.86
C LEU A 54 4.49 -11.60 15.46
N ASN A 55 4.54 -12.55 14.53
CA ASN A 55 5.78 -12.95 13.88
C ASN A 55 5.82 -12.41 12.44
N LEU A 56 6.60 -11.36 12.20
CA LEU A 56 6.73 -10.79 10.85
C LEU A 56 7.40 -11.75 9.87
N ASP A 57 8.21 -12.68 10.34
CA ASP A 57 8.91 -13.65 9.49
C ASP A 57 8.02 -14.76 8.95
N SER A 58 6.80 -14.93 9.48
CA SER A 58 5.84 -15.93 8.98
C SER A 58 4.98 -15.44 7.81
N PHE A 59 5.10 -14.17 7.42
CA PHE A 59 4.35 -13.60 6.30
C PHE A 59 5.13 -13.69 5.00
N GLU A 60 4.45 -13.58 3.87
CA GLU A 60 5.06 -13.36 2.56
C GLU A 60 5.11 -11.85 2.25
N ALA A 61 6.11 -11.40 1.50
CA ALA A 61 6.27 -9.98 1.19
C ALA A 61 5.14 -9.41 0.34
N PHE A 62 4.70 -10.21 -0.64
CA PHE A 62 3.54 -9.92 -1.45
C PHE A 62 2.98 -11.22 -2.02
N GLN A 63 1.69 -11.21 -2.33
CA GLN A 63 1.04 -12.30 -3.04
C GLN A 63 1.06 -12.00 -4.53
N PRO A 64 1.83 -12.72 -5.36
CA PRO A 64 1.83 -12.54 -6.80
C PRO A 64 0.41 -12.56 -7.37
N PRO A 65 0.15 -11.88 -8.50
CA PRO A 65 -1.18 -11.83 -9.09
C PRO A 65 -1.72 -13.24 -9.37
N ASP A 66 -2.73 -13.66 -8.61
CA ASP A 66 -3.42 -14.95 -8.80
C ASP A 66 -4.82 -14.69 -9.36
N GLY A 67 -4.86 -14.44 -10.67
CA GLY A 67 -6.08 -14.13 -11.41
C GLY A 67 -6.54 -12.68 -11.26
N ARG A 68 -7.76 -12.40 -11.72
CA ARG A 68 -8.38 -11.07 -11.63
C ARG A 68 -9.19 -10.96 -10.34
N PRO A 69 -9.21 -9.78 -9.69
CA PRO A 69 -10.12 -9.56 -8.57
C PRO A 69 -11.57 -9.72 -9.04
N ALA A 70 -12.37 -10.43 -8.25
CA ALA A 70 -13.79 -10.58 -8.54
C ALA A 70 -14.49 -9.23 -8.28
N MET A 71 -15.18 -8.71 -9.30
CA MET A 71 -16.05 -7.56 -9.12
C MET A 71 -17.39 -8.06 -8.58
N VAL A 72 -17.70 -7.73 -7.34
CA VAL A 72 -18.99 -8.05 -6.74
C VAL A 72 -19.93 -6.88 -7.03
N PRO A 73 -21.05 -7.09 -7.76
CA PRO A 73 -22.02 -6.03 -7.99
C PRO A 73 -22.56 -5.51 -6.66
N MET A 74 -22.29 -4.24 -6.37
CA MET A 74 -22.75 -3.56 -5.18
C MET A 74 -23.83 -2.56 -5.62
N PRO A 75 -25.13 -2.88 -5.47
CA PRO A 75 -26.19 -2.01 -5.93
C PRO A 75 -26.11 -0.64 -5.25
N GLN A 76 -26.43 0.42 -5.99
CA GLN A 76 -26.41 1.82 -5.54
C GLN A 76 -25.01 2.40 -5.26
N MET A 77 -23.94 1.71 -5.68
CA MET A 77 -22.58 2.27 -5.59
C MET A 77 -22.25 3.14 -6.79
N ALA A 78 -21.69 4.32 -6.52
CA ALA A 78 -21.22 5.26 -7.54
C ALA A 78 -19.90 4.81 -8.19
N GLY A 79 -19.16 3.90 -7.54
CA GLY A 79 -17.97 3.28 -8.07
C GLY A 79 -17.52 2.10 -7.20
N VAL A 80 -16.84 1.14 -7.81
CA VAL A 80 -16.34 -0.08 -7.18
C VAL A 80 -14.90 -0.29 -7.62
N LEU A 81 -14.00 -0.45 -6.66
CA LEU A 81 -12.61 -0.86 -6.90
C LEU A 81 -12.42 -2.23 -6.28
N ALA A 82 -11.95 -3.18 -7.10
CA ALA A 82 -11.66 -4.54 -6.69
C ALA A 82 -10.17 -4.81 -6.82
N GLN A 83 -9.57 -5.40 -5.78
CA GLN A 83 -8.17 -5.78 -5.76
C GLN A 83 -8.01 -7.11 -5.01
N ARG A 84 -7.10 -7.96 -5.49
CA ARG A 84 -6.81 -9.27 -4.90
C ARG A 84 -5.30 -9.47 -4.85
N GLY A 85 -4.77 -9.73 -3.66
CA GLY A 85 -3.31 -9.81 -3.45
C GLY A 85 -2.63 -8.54 -3.96
N THR A 86 -1.52 -8.71 -4.69
CA THR A 86 -0.82 -7.60 -5.35
C THR A 86 -1.08 -7.53 -6.85
N ALA A 87 -2.19 -8.09 -7.32
CA ALA A 87 -2.66 -7.81 -8.67
C ALA A 87 -3.03 -6.33 -8.79
N GLU A 88 -2.80 -5.75 -9.97
CA GLU A 88 -3.31 -4.42 -10.26
C GLU A 88 -4.84 -4.43 -10.12
N GLY A 89 -5.37 -3.49 -9.33
CA GLY A 89 -6.80 -3.38 -9.10
C GLY A 89 -7.58 -3.08 -10.39
N THR A 90 -8.88 -3.32 -10.35
CA THR A 90 -9.82 -2.86 -11.38
C THR A 90 -10.81 -1.90 -10.75
N ALA A 91 -11.21 -0.87 -11.48
CA ALA A 91 -12.15 0.13 -10.98
C ALA A 91 -13.22 0.44 -12.02
N GLU A 92 -14.47 0.50 -11.56
CA GLU A 92 -15.62 1.01 -12.29
C GLU A 92 -16.17 2.21 -11.53
N ILE A 93 -16.58 3.26 -12.24
CA ILE A 93 -17.17 4.46 -11.66
C ILE A 93 -18.22 5.03 -12.60
N ASP A 94 -19.26 5.63 -12.04
CA ASP A 94 -20.24 6.40 -12.77
C ASP A 94 -19.54 7.49 -13.61
N PRO A 95 -19.69 7.49 -14.95
CA PRO A 95 -19.05 8.47 -15.82
C PRO A 95 -19.38 9.93 -15.47
N SER A 96 -20.53 10.20 -14.85
CA SER A 96 -20.92 11.54 -14.39
C SER A 96 -20.03 12.08 -13.27
N LEU A 97 -19.39 11.21 -12.48
CA LEU A 97 -18.41 11.61 -11.47
C LEU A 97 -17.06 11.94 -12.11
N THR A 98 -16.63 11.14 -13.07
CA THR A 98 -15.41 11.42 -13.86
C THR A 98 -15.55 12.75 -14.60
N ALA A 99 -16.71 13.03 -15.19
CA ALA A 99 -17.00 14.32 -15.84
C ALA A 99 -16.94 15.52 -14.88
N ARG A 100 -17.10 15.30 -13.57
CA ARG A 100 -16.94 16.31 -12.51
C ARG A 100 -15.51 16.38 -11.95
N GLY A 101 -14.57 15.63 -12.52
CA GLY A 101 -13.16 15.63 -12.11
C GLY A 101 -12.80 14.62 -11.02
N VAL A 102 -13.68 13.67 -10.69
CA VAL A 102 -13.36 12.61 -9.73
C VAL A 102 -12.38 11.62 -10.38
N ILE A 103 -11.24 11.39 -9.72
CA ILE A 103 -10.26 10.37 -10.10
C ILE A 103 -10.49 9.15 -9.21
N PHE A 104 -10.99 8.06 -9.78
CA PHE A 104 -11.23 6.81 -9.08
C PHE A 104 -10.61 5.65 -9.86
N CYS A 105 -9.43 5.23 -9.41
CA CYS A 105 -8.66 4.16 -10.03
C CYS A 105 -7.68 3.53 -9.02
N PRO A 106 -7.08 2.38 -9.35
CA PRO A 106 -6.04 1.77 -8.52
C PRO A 106 -4.87 2.73 -8.28
N LEU A 107 -4.28 2.65 -7.08
CA LEU A 107 -3.24 3.59 -6.65
C LEU A 107 -2.01 3.55 -7.55
N GLY A 108 -1.57 2.36 -8.00
CA GLY A 108 -0.47 2.24 -8.97
C GLY A 108 -0.75 2.95 -10.30
N LYS A 109 -1.99 2.87 -10.79
CA LYS A 109 -2.43 3.62 -11.98
C LYS A 109 -2.43 5.12 -11.73
N ALA A 110 -3.00 5.57 -10.61
CA ALA A 110 -2.99 6.98 -10.22
C ALA A 110 -1.57 7.53 -10.09
N ALA A 111 -0.62 6.76 -9.56
CA ALA A 111 0.78 7.15 -9.40
C ALA A 111 1.49 7.37 -10.75
N ARG A 112 1.06 6.67 -11.81
CA ARG A 112 1.61 6.84 -13.18
C ARG A 112 0.90 7.95 -13.95
N GLU A 113 -0.42 8.04 -13.85
CA GLU A 113 -1.23 8.96 -14.66
C GLU A 113 -1.35 10.36 -14.06
N VAL A 114 -1.35 10.47 -12.73
CA VAL A 114 -1.51 11.75 -12.01
C VAL A 114 -0.48 11.88 -10.86
N PRO A 115 0.83 11.76 -11.17
CA PRO A 115 1.88 11.65 -10.17
C PRO A 115 1.93 12.84 -9.21
N GLU A 116 1.65 14.06 -9.68
CA GLU A 116 1.73 15.27 -8.85
C GLU A 116 0.78 15.24 -7.64
N LEU A 117 -0.45 14.76 -7.84
CA LEU A 117 -1.43 14.60 -6.77
C LEU A 117 -1.02 13.47 -5.84
N VAL A 118 -0.64 12.31 -6.39
CA VAL A 118 -0.31 11.14 -5.58
C VAL A 118 0.95 11.41 -4.75
N GLN A 119 2.01 11.94 -5.34
CA GLN A 119 3.27 12.18 -4.66
C GLN A 119 3.11 13.17 -3.49
N SER A 120 2.26 14.18 -3.65
CA SER A 120 1.97 15.20 -2.62
C SER A 120 1.20 14.65 -1.43
N HIS A 121 0.34 13.64 -1.64
CA HIS A 121 -0.59 13.15 -0.61
C HIS A 121 -0.27 11.76 -0.05
N LEU A 122 0.38 10.90 -0.83
CA LEU A 122 0.71 9.53 -0.43
C LEU A 122 1.54 9.54 0.86
N PHE A 123 1.11 8.77 1.87
CA PHE A 123 1.72 8.70 3.22
C PHE A 123 1.93 10.05 3.94
N SER A 124 1.17 11.09 3.60
CA SER A 124 1.21 12.38 4.32
C SER A 124 0.45 12.33 5.65
N GLY A 125 -0.64 11.56 5.72
CA GLY A 125 -1.47 11.40 6.93
C GLY A 125 -0.91 10.38 7.94
N VAL A 126 -0.35 9.28 7.44
CA VAL A 126 0.40 8.30 8.24
C VAL A 126 1.78 8.16 7.64
N ARG A 127 2.77 8.71 8.34
CA ARG A 127 4.15 8.76 7.87
C ARG A 127 4.89 7.44 8.19
N PRO A 128 5.77 6.94 7.31
CA PRO A 128 6.59 5.75 7.58
C PRO A 128 7.44 5.88 8.85
N GLU A 129 7.82 7.10 9.23
CA GLU A 129 8.61 7.37 10.43
C GLU A 129 7.84 7.15 11.75
N ARG A 130 6.52 6.98 11.69
CA ARG A 130 5.69 6.87 12.90
C ARG A 130 6.09 5.66 13.74
N ASP A 131 6.18 4.49 13.11
CA ASP A 131 6.54 3.22 13.74
C ASP A 131 6.83 2.14 12.69
N LYS A 132 7.38 0.99 13.12
CA LYS A 132 7.73 -0.13 12.21
C LYS A 132 6.52 -0.64 11.41
N LEU A 133 5.32 -0.61 11.97
CA LEU A 133 4.10 -1.11 11.32
C LEU A 133 3.47 -0.06 10.37
N ALA A 134 3.85 1.22 10.48
CA ALA A 134 3.59 2.26 9.48
C ALA A 134 4.62 2.24 8.34
N ALA A 135 5.89 1.90 8.64
CA ALA A 135 6.94 1.79 7.65
C ALA A 135 6.71 0.65 6.64
N LEU A 136 6.19 -0.49 7.11
CA LEU A 136 6.01 -1.68 6.28
C LEU A 136 5.01 -1.46 5.11
N PRO A 137 3.79 -0.91 5.31
CA PRO A 137 2.92 -0.52 4.21
C PRO A 137 3.54 0.53 3.28
N GLY A 138 4.39 1.42 3.81
CA GLY A 138 5.16 2.37 3.00
C GLY A 138 6.05 1.72 1.95
N ALA A 139 6.55 0.51 2.24
CA ALA A 139 7.39 -0.26 1.35
C ALA A 139 6.61 -1.21 0.43
N LEU A 140 5.56 -1.87 0.94
CA LEU A 140 4.98 -3.06 0.31
C LEU A 140 3.49 -2.93 -0.09
N PHE A 141 2.90 -1.73 -0.10
CA PHE A 141 1.54 -1.55 -0.61
C PHE A 141 1.42 -1.91 -2.10
N SER A 142 0.23 -2.24 -2.60
CA SER A 142 -0.06 -2.48 -4.02
C SER A 142 -1.44 -1.94 -4.38
#